data_AF-A0A917Z937-F1
#
_entry.id   AF-A0A917Z937-F1
#
_cell.length_a   1.000
_cell.length_b   1.000
_cell.length_c   1.000
_cell.angle_alpha   90.00
_cell.angle_beta   90.00
_cell.angle_gamma   90.00
#
_symmetry.space_group_name_H-M   'P 1'
#
loop_
_entity.id
_entity.type
_entity.pdbx_description
1 polymer ?
#
loop_
_entity_poly.entity_id
_entity_poly.type
_entity_poly.pdbx_seq_one_letter_code
_entity_poly.pdbx_strand_id
1 'polypeptide(L)'
;MTTRPRGSRLRRLLSATLVAAALAGPMTGVAMPGRVPAPVPVPAPPLAAATPAVLAERYAAVRAEILAARRTAGRHGHHWRAARLREMADPARRFLSFDGRDGGRVVEVFGELSSAERIAVLVPGAGVDLDRYGLVRGGSMRLRDALGDRSAVIAWLGYATPSSLSLQALTPGRADGAAPGLRAFMGELRAARPGVGTG
;
A
#
# COMPACT_ATOMS: atom_id res chain seq x y z
N MET A 1 5.64 48.51 37.58
CA MET A 1 6.88 47.73 37.34
C MET A 1 6.92 46.69 38.45
N THR A 2 6.39 45.49 38.32
CA THR A 2 6.77 44.39 37.41
C THR A 2 5.57 43.53 37.01
N THR A 3 5.77 42.80 35.92
CA THR A 3 4.84 42.11 35.04
C THR A 3 4.41 40.71 35.53
N ARG A 4 3.15 40.35 35.24
CA ARG A 4 2.60 38.96 35.21
C ARG A 4 3.33 38.11 34.15
N PRO A 5 3.39 36.75 34.24
CA PRO A 5 2.23 35.92 33.86
C PRO A 5 2.11 34.57 34.61
N ARG A 6 0.91 34.11 35.02
CA ARG A 6 -0.07 33.32 34.25
C ARG A 6 0.53 32.15 33.46
N GLY A 7 0.72 31.02 34.13
CA GLY A 7 1.01 29.73 33.49
C GLY A 7 -0.22 29.23 32.72
N SER A 8 -0.17 29.33 31.40
CA SER A 8 -1.12 28.66 30.51
C SER A 8 -0.69 27.19 30.35
N ARG A 9 -1.63 26.28 30.60
CA ARG A 9 -1.50 24.86 30.30
C ARG A 9 -1.42 24.70 28.78
N LEU A 10 -0.21 24.64 28.23
CA LEU A 10 0.04 24.40 26.82
C LEU A 10 -0.35 22.93 26.52
N ARG A 11 -1.53 22.74 25.94
CA ARG A 11 -1.96 21.48 25.35
C ARG A 11 -0.89 21.03 24.36
N ARG A 12 -0.27 19.87 24.60
CA ARG A 12 0.64 19.21 23.65
C ARG A 12 -0.07 19.05 22.30
N LEU A 13 0.29 19.87 21.33
CA LEU A 13 0.01 19.62 19.92
C LEU A 13 1.01 18.54 19.48
N LEU A 14 0.57 17.28 19.48
CA LEU A 14 1.36 16.18 18.95
C LEU A 14 1.27 16.24 17.42
N SER A 15 2.28 16.86 16.81
CA SER A 15 2.45 16.91 15.36
C SER A 15 2.73 15.50 14.83
N ALA A 16 1.77 14.95 14.08
CA ALA A 16 1.90 13.68 13.37
C ALA A 16 2.71 13.87 12.08
N THR A 17 3.75 13.05 11.88
CA THR A 17 4.68 13.12 10.73
C THR A 17 4.46 11.91 9.82
N LEU A 18 4.11 12.16 8.56
CA LEU A 18 4.18 11.18 7.48
C LEU A 18 5.63 11.07 6.99
N VAL A 19 6.11 9.86 6.72
CA VAL A 19 7.42 9.61 6.11
C VAL A 19 7.22 8.77 4.86
N ALA A 20 7.54 9.32 3.69
CA ALA A 20 7.62 8.58 2.44
C ALA A 20 9.07 8.11 2.25
N ALA A 21 9.30 6.79 2.29
CA ALA A 21 10.61 6.20 2.04
C ALA A 21 10.58 5.44 0.70
N ALA A 22 11.39 5.87 -0.26
CA ALA A 22 11.61 5.18 -1.52
C ALA A 22 12.87 4.30 -1.41
N LEU A 23 12.71 2.98 -1.53
CA LEU A 23 13.86 2.07 -1.62
C LEU A 23 14.13 1.76 -3.10
N ALA A 24 15.18 2.37 -3.64
CA ALA A 24 15.70 2.07 -4.98
C ALA A 24 16.91 1.13 -4.85
N GLY A 25 16.79 -0.10 -5.34
CA GLY A 25 17.90 -1.04 -5.48
C GLY A 25 17.91 -1.64 -6.90
N PRO A 26 19.09 -1.90 -7.50
CA PRO A 26 19.17 -2.49 -8.83
C PRO A 26 18.60 -3.91 -8.79
N MET A 27 17.47 -4.13 -9.47
CA MET A 27 16.84 -5.45 -9.58
C MET A 27 17.18 -6.05 -10.94
N THR A 28 18.25 -6.85 -10.98
CA THR A 28 18.56 -7.73 -12.11
C THR A 28 17.70 -8.99 -12.02
N GLY A 29 16.76 -9.14 -12.95
CA GLY A 29 15.94 -10.35 -13.07
C GLY A 29 14.72 -10.16 -13.98
N VAL A 30 14.83 -10.61 -15.23
CA VAL A 30 13.70 -10.66 -16.18
C VAL A 30 12.98 -12.00 -16.00
N ALA A 31 11.93 -11.99 -15.18
CA ALA A 31 10.84 -12.94 -15.32
C ALA A 31 9.69 -12.17 -15.97
N MET A 32 9.32 -12.54 -17.20
CA MET A 32 8.09 -12.07 -17.83
C MET A 32 6.93 -12.71 -17.07
N PRO A 33 6.12 -11.95 -16.31
CA PRO A 33 4.97 -12.53 -15.65
C PRO A 33 3.99 -12.91 -16.75
N GLY A 34 3.71 -14.19 -16.91
CA GLY A 34 2.57 -14.61 -17.73
C GLY A 34 1.33 -13.92 -17.18
N ARG A 35 0.56 -13.25 -18.05
CA ARG A 35 -0.66 -12.52 -17.65
C ARG A 35 -1.66 -13.51 -17.03
N VAL A 36 -1.69 -13.62 -15.71
CA VAL A 36 -2.64 -14.52 -15.02
C VAL A 36 -4.04 -13.90 -15.08
N PRO A 37 -5.06 -14.62 -15.59
CA PRO A 37 -6.43 -14.14 -15.57
C PRO A 37 -6.90 -13.84 -14.14
N ALA A 38 -7.46 -12.65 -13.95
CA ALA A 38 -8.08 -12.23 -12.71
C ALA A 38 -9.40 -11.49 -13.01
N PRO A 39 -10.42 -11.61 -12.15
CA PRO A 39 -11.65 -10.82 -12.27
C PRO A 39 -11.35 -9.33 -12.27
N VAL A 40 -12.21 -8.55 -12.93
CA VAL A 40 -12.22 -7.09 -12.78
C VAL A 40 -12.60 -6.78 -11.32
N PRO A 41 -11.79 -5.99 -10.58
CA PRO A 41 -12.14 -5.57 -9.21
C PRO A 41 -13.45 -4.81 -9.21
N VAL A 42 -14.21 -4.94 -8.12
CA VAL A 42 -15.41 -4.13 -7.94
C VAL A 42 -14.93 -2.72 -7.58
N PRO A 43 -15.40 -1.65 -8.25
CA PRO A 43 -15.04 -0.29 -7.86
C PRO A 43 -15.38 -0.05 -6.40
N ALA A 44 -14.36 0.13 -5.57
CA ALA A 44 -14.53 0.47 -4.17
C ALA A 44 -14.83 1.99 -4.07
N PRO A 45 -15.82 2.41 -3.27
CA PRO A 45 -16.01 3.83 -3.01
C PRO A 45 -14.75 4.40 -2.33
N PRO A 46 -14.41 5.70 -2.50
CA PRO A 46 -13.28 6.31 -1.82
C PRO A 46 -13.32 6.07 -0.30
N LEU A 47 -12.15 5.97 0.34
CA LEU A 47 -12.09 5.82 1.79
C LEU A 47 -12.48 7.14 2.47
N ALA A 48 -13.76 7.31 2.80
CA ALA A 48 -14.28 8.55 3.38
C ALA A 48 -13.77 8.80 4.81
N ALA A 49 -13.63 7.74 5.61
CA ALA A 49 -13.09 7.79 6.96
C ALA A 49 -12.41 6.47 7.32
N ALA A 50 -11.25 6.54 7.98
CA ALA A 50 -10.52 5.36 8.44
C ALA A 50 -10.91 4.97 9.88
N THR A 51 -12.21 4.78 10.13
CA THR A 51 -12.71 4.23 11.41
C THR A 51 -12.52 2.71 11.43
N PRO A 52 -12.46 2.07 12.63
CA PRO A 52 -12.31 0.62 12.72
C PRO A 52 -13.37 -0.17 11.93
N ALA A 53 -14.63 0.25 11.99
CA ALA A 53 -15.73 -0.41 11.28
C ALA A 53 -15.58 -0.31 9.75
N VAL A 54 -15.32 0.89 9.24
CA VAL A 54 -15.14 1.12 7.79
C VAL A 54 -13.92 0.38 7.26
N LEU A 55 -12.81 0.37 8.02
CA LEU A 55 -11.62 -0.38 7.64
C LEU A 55 -11.86 -1.88 7.68
N ALA A 56 -12.57 -2.42 8.67
CA ALA A 56 -12.92 -3.82 8.74
C ALA A 56 -13.76 -4.27 7.54
N GLU A 57 -14.77 -3.48 7.17
CA GLU A 57 -15.59 -3.72 5.96
C GLU A 57 -14.73 -3.69 4.69
N ARG A 58 -13.85 -2.70 4.56
CA ARG A 58 -12.92 -2.60 3.43
C ARG A 58 -12.01 -3.83 3.35
N TYR A 59 -11.36 -4.20 4.45
CA TYR A 59 -10.46 -5.36 4.50
C TYR A 59 -11.19 -6.66 4.17
N ALA A 60 -12.44 -6.81 4.61
CA ALA A 60 -13.26 -7.97 4.28
C ALA A 60 -13.63 -8.02 2.79
N ALA A 61 -14.04 -6.89 2.21
CA ALA A 61 -14.36 -6.78 0.79
C ALA A 61 -13.14 -7.12 -0.09
N VAL A 62 -11.99 -6.52 0.20
CA VAL A 62 -10.76 -6.76 -0.58
C VAL A 62 -10.27 -8.21 -0.41
N ARG A 63 -10.40 -8.81 0.79
CA ARG A 63 -10.12 -10.24 0.97
C ARG A 63 -11.00 -11.12 0.10
N ALA A 64 -12.29 -10.76 -0.07
CA ALA A 64 -13.19 -11.49 -0.96
C ALA A 64 -12.74 -11.41 -2.44
N GLU A 65 -12.23 -10.26 -2.88
CA GLU A 65 -11.66 -10.08 -4.22
C GLU A 65 -10.39 -10.92 -4.43
N ILE A 66 -9.49 -10.94 -3.45
CA ILE A 66 -8.28 -11.79 -3.47
C ILE A 66 -8.69 -13.26 -3.60
N LEU A 67 -9.69 -13.70 -2.83
CA LEU A 67 -10.23 -15.06 -2.93
C LEU A 67 -10.89 -15.35 -4.28
N ALA A 68 -11.53 -14.36 -4.90
CA ALA A 68 -12.09 -14.50 -6.25
C ALA A 68 -10.98 -14.66 -7.30
N ALA A 69 -9.93 -13.83 -7.25
CA ALA A 69 -8.75 -13.97 -8.10
C ALA A 69 -8.05 -15.32 -7.88
N ARG A 70 -7.97 -15.79 -6.63
CA ARG A 70 -7.43 -17.11 -6.30
C ARG A 70 -8.19 -18.23 -7.01
N ARG A 71 -9.52 -18.20 -6.96
CA ARG A 71 -10.37 -19.19 -7.65
C ARG A 71 -10.17 -19.14 -9.16
N THR A 72 -10.11 -17.94 -9.75
CA THR A 72 -9.87 -17.77 -11.19
C THR A 72 -8.50 -18.31 -11.59
N ALA A 73 -7.43 -17.96 -10.86
CA ALA A 73 -6.08 -18.47 -11.11
C ALA A 73 -6.04 -20.00 -11.04
N GLY A 74 -6.68 -20.61 -10.03
CA GLY A 74 -6.77 -22.06 -9.89
C GLY A 74 -7.52 -22.74 -11.04
N ARG A 75 -8.65 -22.19 -11.49
CA ARG A 75 -9.40 -22.70 -12.65
C ARG A 75 -8.60 -22.68 -13.96
N HIS A 76 -7.65 -21.76 -14.08
CA HIS A 76 -6.79 -21.62 -15.25
C HIS A 76 -5.43 -22.31 -15.09
N GLY A 77 -5.24 -23.16 -14.07
CA GLY A 77 -4.00 -23.92 -13.87
C GLY A 77 -2.83 -23.12 -13.30
N HIS A 78 -3.03 -21.86 -12.90
CA HIS A 78 -1.99 -21.03 -12.29
C HIS A 78 -1.84 -21.33 -10.79
N HIS A 79 -1.43 -22.55 -10.46
CA HIS A 79 -1.39 -23.06 -9.09
C HIS A 79 -0.48 -22.25 -8.16
N TRP A 80 0.69 -21.85 -8.64
CA TRP A 80 1.61 -21.01 -7.87
C TRP A 80 0.99 -19.64 -7.52
N ARG A 81 0.32 -19.01 -8.49
CA ARG A 81 -0.40 -17.74 -8.26
C ARG A 81 -1.55 -17.95 -7.28
N ALA A 82 -2.30 -19.04 -7.41
CA ALA A 82 -3.38 -19.37 -6.49
C ALA A 82 -2.86 -19.61 -5.05
N ALA A 83 -1.68 -20.21 -4.87
CA ALA A 83 -1.05 -20.36 -3.56
C ALA A 83 -0.69 -18.99 -2.95
N ARG A 84 -0.05 -18.11 -3.73
CA ARG A 84 0.24 -16.73 -3.29
C ARG A 84 -1.01 -15.95 -2.90
N LEU A 85 -2.06 -16.03 -3.71
CA LEU A 85 -3.34 -15.37 -3.42
C LEU A 85 -4.02 -15.97 -2.19
N ARG A 86 -3.77 -17.25 -1.86
CA ARG A 86 -4.22 -17.85 -0.59
C ARG A 86 -3.51 -17.22 0.60
N GLU A 87 -2.19 -17.06 0.53
CA GLU A 87 -1.40 -16.38 1.57
C GLU A 87 -1.80 -14.91 1.72
N MET A 88 -2.20 -14.24 0.63
CA MET A 88 -2.74 -12.87 0.67
C MET A 88 -4.12 -12.80 1.28
N ALA A 89 -4.94 -13.84 1.15
CA ALA A 89 -6.27 -13.87 1.73
C ALA A 89 -6.28 -14.21 3.24
N ASP A 90 -5.12 -14.28 3.89
CA ASP A 90 -5.05 -14.48 5.34
C ASP A 90 -5.77 -13.34 6.08
N PRO A 91 -6.72 -13.63 7.01
CA PRO A 91 -7.47 -12.61 7.75
C PRO A 91 -6.60 -11.65 8.58
N ALA A 92 -5.37 -12.03 8.95
CA ALA A 92 -4.43 -11.17 9.65
C ALA A 92 -3.82 -10.09 8.73
N ARG A 93 -3.94 -10.24 7.41
CA ARG A 93 -3.47 -9.28 6.43
C ARG A 93 -4.58 -8.29 6.09
N ARG A 94 -4.22 -7.02 6.00
CA ARG A 94 -5.16 -5.90 5.85
C ARG A 94 -4.87 -5.18 4.53
N PHE A 95 -5.81 -5.23 3.59
CA PHE A 95 -5.65 -4.61 2.27
C PHE A 95 -6.72 -3.54 2.01
N LEU A 96 -6.30 -2.35 1.62
CA LEU A 96 -7.20 -1.26 1.23
C LEU A 96 -7.69 -1.41 -0.21
N SER A 97 -6.90 -2.03 -1.08
CA SER A 97 -7.29 -2.34 -2.46
C SER A 97 -6.49 -3.50 -3.04
N PHE A 98 -7.06 -4.15 -4.05
CA PHE A 98 -6.45 -5.25 -4.78
C PHE A 98 -6.94 -5.28 -6.23
N ASP A 99 -6.03 -5.49 -7.17
CA ASP A 99 -6.32 -5.86 -8.55
C ASP A 99 -5.36 -6.97 -8.95
N GLY A 100 -5.88 -8.15 -9.31
CA GLY A 100 -5.06 -9.29 -9.68
C GLY A 100 -4.52 -9.25 -11.11
N ARG A 101 -5.00 -8.31 -11.94
CA ARG A 101 -4.72 -8.22 -13.39
C ARG A 101 -3.39 -7.53 -13.66
N ASP A 102 -2.79 -7.81 -14.82
CA ASP A 102 -1.68 -7.04 -15.42
C ASP A 102 -0.47 -6.82 -14.49
N GLY A 103 0.06 -7.90 -13.90
CA GLY A 103 1.16 -7.82 -12.93
C GLY A 103 0.70 -7.47 -11.51
N GLY A 104 -0.52 -6.96 -11.36
CA GLY A 104 -1.19 -6.82 -10.08
C GLY A 104 -0.94 -5.51 -9.35
N ARG A 105 -1.98 -5.00 -8.70
CA ARG A 105 -1.94 -3.80 -7.87
C ARG A 105 -2.46 -4.12 -6.48
N VAL A 106 -1.79 -3.64 -5.43
CA VAL A 106 -2.23 -3.82 -4.05
C VAL A 106 -1.90 -2.62 -3.20
N VAL A 107 -2.71 -2.41 -2.16
CA VAL A 107 -2.38 -1.51 -1.06
C VAL A 107 -2.55 -2.28 0.24
N GLU A 108 -1.45 -2.70 0.88
CA GLU A 108 -1.45 -3.46 2.15
C GLU A 108 -1.06 -2.55 3.33
N VAL A 109 -1.71 -2.76 4.46
CA VAL A 109 -1.53 -2.01 5.71
C VAL A 109 -0.85 -2.88 6.76
N PHE A 110 0.23 -2.38 7.33
CA PHE A 110 0.97 -2.95 8.45
C PHE A 110 0.78 -2.05 9.67
N GLY A 111 0.31 -2.61 10.79
CA GLY A 111 -0.09 -1.83 11.97
C GLY A 111 -1.57 -1.39 11.94
N GLU A 112 -1.99 -0.62 12.93
CA GLU A 112 -3.40 -0.22 13.08
C GLU A 112 -3.66 1.18 12.52
N LEU A 113 -4.22 1.24 11.31
CA LEU A 113 -4.41 2.49 10.57
C LEU A 113 -5.39 3.47 11.24
N SER A 114 -6.44 2.96 11.91
CA SER A 114 -7.44 3.81 12.56
C SER A 114 -6.89 4.60 13.76
N SER A 115 -5.89 4.06 14.45
CA SER A 115 -5.29 4.65 15.65
C SER A 115 -3.85 5.13 15.44
N ALA A 116 -3.29 4.95 14.25
CA ALA A 116 -1.93 5.36 13.94
C ALA A 116 -1.76 6.88 14.08
N GLU A 117 -0.72 7.27 14.82
CA GLU A 117 -0.23 8.64 14.95
C GLU A 117 0.73 9.00 13.82
N ARG A 118 1.40 8.00 13.23
CA ARG A 118 2.30 8.17 12.09
C ARG A 118 1.93 7.18 11.01
N ILE A 119 1.87 7.65 9.77
CA ILE A 119 1.62 6.79 8.62
C ILE A 119 2.79 6.94 7.67
N ALA A 120 3.46 5.84 7.33
CA ALA A 120 4.48 5.82 6.29
C ALA A 120 3.93 5.12 5.05
N VAL A 121 4.26 5.63 3.87
CA VAL A 121 3.87 5.00 2.59
C VAL A 121 5.14 4.55 1.88
N LEU A 122 5.25 3.25 1.66
CA LEU A 122 6.35 2.62 0.96
C LEU A 122 5.92 2.35 -0.49
N VAL A 123 6.67 2.92 -1.43
CA VAL A 123 6.46 2.76 -2.86
C VAL A 123 7.59 1.90 -3.43
N PRO A 124 7.29 0.73 -4.02
CA PRO A 124 8.32 -0.11 -4.59
C PRO A 124 8.90 0.51 -5.87
N GLY A 125 10.20 0.30 -6.08
CA GLY A 125 10.87 0.63 -7.34
C GLY A 125 10.26 -0.09 -8.54
N ALA A 126 10.66 0.35 -9.75
CA ALA A 126 10.16 -0.21 -11.00
C ALA A 126 10.40 -1.73 -11.10
N GLY A 127 9.50 -2.43 -11.79
CA GLY A 127 9.61 -3.88 -12.06
C GLY A 127 9.09 -4.80 -10.94
N VAL A 128 8.49 -4.26 -9.87
CA VAL A 128 7.78 -5.07 -8.88
C VAL A 128 6.36 -5.38 -9.34
N ASP A 129 5.98 -6.65 -9.23
CA ASP A 129 4.65 -7.18 -9.48
C ASP A 129 4.17 -7.96 -8.25
N LEU A 130 2.97 -8.53 -8.33
CA LEU A 130 2.40 -9.36 -7.27
C LEU A 130 3.24 -10.59 -6.94
N ASP A 131 4.04 -11.07 -7.89
CA ASP A 131 4.84 -12.28 -7.73
C ASP A 131 6.10 -12.02 -6.89
N ARG A 132 6.63 -10.80 -6.99
CA ARG A 132 7.77 -10.26 -6.22
C ARG A 132 7.36 -9.47 -4.97
N TYR A 133 6.06 -9.32 -4.73
CA TYR A 133 5.52 -8.50 -3.65
C TYR A 133 5.98 -8.91 -2.23
N GLY A 134 6.43 -10.16 -2.05
CA GLY A 134 7.02 -10.61 -0.78
C GLY A 134 8.18 -9.75 -0.29
N LEU A 135 8.98 -9.17 -1.19
CA LEU A 135 10.08 -8.27 -0.83
C LEU A 135 9.58 -6.94 -0.24
N VAL A 136 8.56 -6.36 -0.88
CA VAL A 136 7.90 -5.13 -0.43
C VAL A 136 7.25 -5.34 0.94
N ARG A 137 6.58 -6.48 1.12
CA ARG A 137 5.99 -6.88 2.40
C ARG A 137 7.04 -6.99 3.50
N GLY A 138 8.15 -7.68 3.24
CA GLY A 138 9.24 -7.82 4.20
C GLY A 138 9.84 -6.47 4.62
N GLY A 139 10.08 -5.57 3.67
CA GLY A 139 10.56 -4.21 3.95
C GLY A 139 9.55 -3.39 4.75
N SER A 140 8.26 -3.53 4.45
CA SER A 140 7.19 -2.79 5.15
C SER A 140 7.00 -3.25 6.61
N MET A 141 7.15 -4.55 6.88
CA MET A 141 7.15 -5.09 8.26
C MET A 141 8.33 -4.53 9.06
N ARG A 142 9.55 -4.56 8.50
CA ARG A 142 10.74 -4.00 9.16
C ARG A 142 10.60 -2.49 9.42
N LEU A 143 10.05 -1.75 8.47
CA LEU A 143 9.78 -0.32 8.64
C LEU A 143 8.74 -0.08 9.75
N ARG A 144 7.67 -0.88 9.79
CA ARG A 144 6.67 -0.81 10.85
C ARG A 144 7.31 -1.05 12.23
N ASP A 145 8.18 -2.05 12.32
CA ASP A 145 8.85 -2.38 13.58
C ASP A 145 9.81 -1.26 14.02
N ALA A 146 10.52 -0.64 13.09
CA ALA A 146 11.37 0.51 13.35
C ALA A 146 10.58 1.76 13.79
N LEU A 147 9.36 1.96 13.26
CA LEU A 147 8.51 3.11 13.61
C LEU A 147 7.69 2.88 14.91
N GLY A 148 7.54 1.62 15.36
CA GLY A 148 6.82 1.24 16.57
C GLY A 148 5.30 1.18 16.46
N ASP A 149 4.63 0.74 17.53
CA ASP A 149 3.22 0.32 17.54
C ASP A 149 2.19 1.44 17.30
N ARG A 150 2.58 2.70 17.49
CA ARG A 150 1.73 3.88 17.19
C ARG A 150 1.76 4.27 15.71
N SER A 151 2.39 3.45 14.87
CA SER A 151 2.61 3.73 13.46
C SER A 151 1.89 2.72 12.56
N ALA A 152 1.49 3.16 11.38
CA ALA A 152 1.07 2.29 10.29
C ALA A 152 1.99 2.48 9.09
N VAL A 153 2.32 1.38 8.41
CA VAL A 153 3.03 1.41 7.12
C VAL A 153 2.07 0.91 6.05
N ILE A 154 2.02 1.62 4.93
CA ILE A 154 1.22 1.25 3.77
C ILE A 154 2.17 0.89 2.64
N ALA A 155 2.15 -0.38 2.21
CA ALA A 155 2.83 -0.81 1.00
C ALA A 155 1.94 -0.53 -0.21
N TRP A 156 2.33 0.43 -1.04
CA TRP A 156 1.54 0.88 -2.18
C TRP A 156 2.14 0.38 -3.50
N LEU A 157 1.54 -0.66 -4.09
CA LEU A 157 1.81 -1.13 -5.44
C LEU A 157 0.63 -0.74 -6.33
N GLY A 158 0.51 0.53 -6.69
CA GLY A 158 -0.67 1.06 -7.38
C GLY A 158 -0.55 1.25 -8.89
N TYR A 159 0.54 0.82 -9.52
CA TYR A 159 0.78 1.03 -10.94
C TYR A 159 1.03 -0.30 -11.68
N ALA A 160 0.60 -0.36 -12.94
CA ALA A 160 1.05 -1.44 -13.82
C ALA A 160 2.53 -1.22 -14.13
N THR A 161 3.39 -2.17 -13.77
CA THR A 161 4.79 -2.17 -14.19
C THR A 161 4.85 -2.50 -15.68
N PRO A 162 5.43 -1.63 -16.54
CA PRO A 162 5.53 -1.92 -17.97
C PRO A 162 6.31 -3.23 -18.19
N SER A 163 5.79 -4.11 -19.05
CA SER A 163 6.56 -5.25 -19.56
C SER A 163 7.79 -4.73 -20.30
N SER A 164 8.97 -5.21 -19.93
CA SER A 164 10.26 -4.79 -20.49
C SER A 164 10.43 -5.24 -21.95
N LEU A 165 9.79 -4.54 -22.88
CA LEU A 165 10.16 -4.49 -24.30
C LEU A 165 10.49 -3.05 -24.68
N SER A 166 11.39 -2.44 -23.92
CA SER A 166 12.10 -1.25 -24.35
C SER A 166 13.47 -1.30 -23.70
N LEU A 167 14.47 -1.77 -24.47
CA LEU A 167 15.91 -1.75 -24.18
C LEU A 167 16.49 -0.33 -23.99
N GLN A 168 15.66 0.65 -23.64
CA GLN A 168 16.05 2.01 -23.25
C GLN A 168 15.89 2.25 -21.73
N ALA A 169 15.96 1.19 -20.93
CA ALA A 169 15.64 1.17 -19.50
C ALA A 169 16.77 1.69 -18.58
N LEU A 170 17.44 2.80 -18.95
CA LEU A 170 18.43 3.49 -18.12
C LEU A 170 18.33 5.02 -18.28
N THR A 171 17.12 5.59 -18.17
CA THR A 171 16.95 7.04 -17.94
C THR A 171 15.94 7.31 -16.82
N PRO A 172 16.09 8.40 -16.04
CA PRO A 172 15.25 8.74 -14.88
C PRO A 172 13.75 9.03 -15.19
N GLY A 173 13.31 8.84 -16.43
CA GLY A 173 12.04 9.35 -16.96
C GLY A 173 10.81 8.45 -16.82
N ARG A 174 10.76 7.46 -15.90
CA ARG A 174 9.54 6.66 -15.67
C ARG A 174 9.14 6.46 -14.21
N ALA A 175 9.44 7.44 -13.37
CA ALA A 175 8.65 7.69 -12.16
C ALA A 175 7.28 8.36 -12.50
N ASP A 176 7.09 8.87 -13.72
CA ASP A 176 5.95 9.71 -14.09
C ASP A 176 4.60 8.99 -14.24
N GLY A 177 4.60 7.68 -14.53
CA GLY A 177 3.34 6.91 -14.67
C GLY A 177 2.65 6.57 -13.34
N ALA A 178 3.43 6.42 -12.26
CA ALA A 178 2.91 6.08 -10.94
C ALA A 178 2.49 7.34 -10.14
N ALA A 179 3.05 8.50 -10.47
CA ALA A 179 2.89 9.72 -9.70
C ALA A 179 1.42 10.20 -9.60
N PRO A 180 0.59 10.17 -10.65
CA PRO A 180 -0.83 10.57 -10.53
C PRO A 180 -1.62 9.63 -9.59
N GLY A 181 -1.43 8.31 -9.74
CA GLY A 181 -2.10 7.32 -8.88
C GLY A 181 -1.68 7.45 -7.42
N LEU A 182 -0.40 7.67 -7.16
CA LEU A 182 0.11 7.88 -5.80
C LEU A 182 -0.45 9.18 -5.21
N ARG A 183 -0.49 10.28 -5.97
CA ARG A 183 -1.08 11.55 -5.50
C ARG A 183 -2.56 11.41 -5.16
N ALA A 184 -3.33 10.71 -5.99
CA ALA A 184 -4.74 10.44 -5.73
C ALA A 184 -4.91 9.63 -4.43
N PHE A 185 -4.14 8.54 -4.28
CA PHE A 185 -4.14 7.74 -3.06
C PHE A 185 -3.76 8.56 -1.82
N MET A 186 -2.73 9.39 -1.91
CA MET A 186 -2.34 10.28 -0.82
C MET A 186 -3.42 11.32 -0.48
N GLY A 187 -4.20 11.77 -1.46
CA GLY A 187 -5.37 12.62 -1.25
C GLY A 187 -6.47 11.90 -0.47
N GLU A 188 -6.83 10.68 -0.89
CA GLU A 188 -7.81 9.85 -0.19
C GLU A 188 -7.38 9.52 1.24
N LEU A 189 -6.11 9.16 1.44
CA LEU A 189 -5.58 8.84 2.76
C LEU A 189 -5.66 10.04 3.72
N ARG A 190 -5.32 11.25 3.24
CA ARG A 190 -5.44 12.49 4.02
C ARG A 190 -6.89 12.80 4.37
N ALA A 191 -7.82 12.60 3.43
CA ALA A 191 -9.25 12.78 3.66
C ALA A 191 -9.78 11.78 4.71
N ALA A 192 -9.32 10.53 4.66
CA ALA A 192 -9.72 9.48 5.59
C ALA A 192 -9.12 9.62 7.01
N ARG A 193 -7.95 10.26 7.12
CA ARG A 193 -7.19 10.49 8.37
C ARG A 193 -6.88 11.99 8.56
N PRO A 194 -7.90 12.84 8.76
CA PRO A 194 -7.70 14.25 9.00
C PRO A 194 -6.97 14.43 10.35
N GLY A 195 -5.76 14.97 10.33
CA GLY A 195 -4.92 15.20 11.51
C GLY A 195 -3.58 14.48 11.52
N VAL A 196 -3.34 13.53 10.60
CA VAL A 196 -2.01 12.94 10.37
C VAL A 196 -1.34 13.74 9.24
N GLY A 197 -0.46 14.69 9.59
CA GLY A 197 0.15 15.64 8.65
C GLY A 197 1.14 14.97 7.69
N THR A 198 1.19 15.44 6.45
CA THR A 198 2.16 14.95 5.45
C THR A 198 3.43 15.79 5.46
N GLY A 199 4.51 15.21 5.97
CA GLY A 199 5.89 15.68 5.76
C GLY A 199 6.48 15.07 4.50
#